data_AF-A0A486NBX2-F1
#
_entry.id   AF-A0A486NBX2-F1
#
_cell.length_a   1.000
_cell.length_b   1.000
_cell.length_c   1.000
_cell.angle_alpha   90.00
_cell.angle_beta   90.00
_cell.angle_gamma   90.00
#
_symmetry.space_group_name_H-M   'P 1'
#
loop_
_entity.id
_entity.type
_entity.pdbx_description
1 polymer ?
#
loop_
_entity_poly.entity_id
_entity_poly.type
_entity_poly.pdbx_seq_one_letter_code
_entity_poly.pdbx_strand_id
1 'polypeptide(L)'
;MKDLAHAVKIESPVASISHLLPCEQRTHIEKLYFPKVQQATDRMNKAEAEFQDAVEFRSVLINQKAAEYLANPSERHGFIVKQVYPTNQQQVIQSMAEQGYMVHRVSVGMVTFIRMPKNAKDNPLQEITDKATAEAESTIDKMIERLKVKAGEAVHQRNVIVIQARKALDSIKSFESYLNVIVTDSEEVTE
;
A
#
# COMPACT_ATOMS: atom_id res chain seq x y z
N MET A 1 -18.13 -11.87 12.26
CA MET A 1 -18.61 -10.49 12.43
C MET A 1 -18.67 -10.20 13.92
N LYS A 2 -17.69 -9.46 14.43
CA LYS A 2 -17.68 -8.91 15.79
C LYS A 2 -17.26 -7.45 15.67
N ASP A 3 -18.26 -6.58 15.79
CA ASP A 3 -18.26 -5.20 16.28
C ASP A 3 -17.07 -4.30 15.93
N LEU A 4 -17.18 -3.61 14.78
CA LEU A 4 -16.46 -2.37 14.45
C LEU A 4 -16.95 -1.14 15.24
N ALA A 5 -17.83 -1.34 16.24
CA ALA A 5 -18.50 -0.26 16.96
C ALA A 5 -17.85 0.14 18.29
N HIS A 6 -16.68 -0.42 18.65
CA HIS A 6 -16.03 -0.08 19.91
C HIS A 6 -14.67 0.59 19.71
N ALA A 7 -14.61 1.84 20.20
CA ALA A 7 -13.44 2.64 20.52
C ALA A 7 -12.78 3.46 19.38
N VAL A 8 -13.57 4.36 18.77
CA VAL A 8 -13.05 5.71 18.50
C VAL A 8 -13.81 6.67 19.40
N LYS A 9 -13.30 6.83 20.63
CA LYS A 9 -13.68 7.94 21.48
C LYS A 9 -13.22 9.19 20.73
N ILE A 10 -14.15 9.92 20.12
CA ILE A 10 -13.88 11.24 19.58
C ILE A 10 -13.68 12.14 20.80
N GLU A 11 -12.49 12.09 21.38
CA GLU A 11 -12.08 13.11 22.32
C GLU A 11 -12.09 14.42 21.54
N SER A 12 -13.02 15.28 21.90
CA SER A 12 -13.00 16.68 21.53
C SER A 12 -12.13 17.43 22.53
N PRO A 13 -10.85 17.72 22.24
CA PRO A 13 -10.19 18.82 22.89
C PRO A 13 -10.00 19.93 21.85
N VAL A 14 -11.07 20.35 21.18
CA VAL A 14 -11.14 21.78 20.88
C VAL A 14 -11.46 22.40 22.22
N ALA A 15 -10.43 22.84 22.95
CA ALA A 15 -10.62 23.68 24.13
C ALA A 15 -11.70 24.71 23.76
N SER A 16 -12.77 24.82 24.54
CA SER A 16 -14.00 25.50 24.12
C SER A 16 -13.68 26.91 23.61
N ILE A 17 -13.52 27.08 22.29
CA ILE A 17 -13.19 28.36 21.66
C ILE A 17 -14.41 29.28 21.56
N SER A 18 -15.55 28.85 22.10
CA SER A 18 -16.82 29.57 22.11
C SER A 18 -16.74 30.96 22.75
N HIS A 19 -15.72 31.21 23.57
CA HIS A 19 -15.46 32.50 24.22
C HIS A 19 -14.70 33.50 23.32
N LEU A 20 -14.08 33.02 22.23
CA LEU A 20 -13.35 33.86 21.28
C LEU A 20 -14.30 34.53 20.29
N LEU A 21 -13.89 35.65 19.72
CA LEU A 21 -14.62 36.29 18.61
C LEU A 21 -14.66 35.36 17.39
N PRO A 22 -15.68 35.46 16.51
CA PRO A 22 -15.78 34.60 15.32
C PRO A 22 -14.51 34.58 14.44
N CYS A 23 -13.83 35.71 14.29
CA CYS A 23 -12.58 35.80 13.53
C CYS A 23 -11.44 35.02 14.21
N GLU A 24 -11.34 35.07 15.53
CA GLU A 24 -10.34 34.35 16.33
C GLU A 24 -10.63 32.84 16.34
N GLN A 25 -11.90 32.44 16.45
CA GLN A 25 -12.35 31.05 16.31
C GLN A 25 -11.93 30.49 14.94
N ARG A 26 -12.18 31.25 13.87
CA ARG A 26 -11.78 30.87 12.51
C ARG A 26 -10.28 30.70 12.39
N THR A 27 -9.49 31.68 12.84
CA THR A 27 -8.02 31.57 12.82
C THR A 27 -7.52 30.37 13.61
N HIS A 28 -8.13 30.06 14.76
CA HIS A 28 -7.77 28.89 15.55
C HIS A 28 -8.04 27.58 14.79
N ILE A 29 -9.21 27.45 14.16
CA ILE A 29 -9.60 26.28 13.37
C ILE A 29 -8.67 26.12 12.15
N GLU A 30 -8.37 27.21 11.44
CA GLU A 30 -7.44 27.21 10.30
C GLU A 30 -6.05 26.74 10.71
N LYS A 31 -5.48 27.27 11.81
CA LYS A 31 -4.19 26.82 12.35
C LYS A 31 -4.18 25.34 12.75
N LEU A 32 -5.31 24.82 13.23
CA LEU A 32 -5.43 23.43 13.65
C LEU A 32 -5.56 22.46 12.46
N TYR A 33 -6.35 22.82 11.45
CA TYR A 33 -6.73 21.90 10.37
C TYR A 33 -5.91 22.08 9.09
N PHE A 34 -5.42 23.27 8.74
CA PHE A 34 -4.64 23.46 7.52
C PHE A 34 -3.40 22.56 7.45
N PRO A 35 -2.56 22.45 8.49
CA PRO A 35 -1.40 21.55 8.43
C PRO A 35 -1.81 20.08 8.29
N LYS A 36 -2.93 19.67 8.91
CA LYS A 36 -3.45 18.30 8.83
C LYS A 36 -3.98 17.97 7.44
N VAL A 37 -4.72 18.89 6.82
CA VAL A 37 -5.22 18.75 5.45
C VAL A 37 -4.06 18.71 4.47
N GLN A 38 -3.05 19.56 4.65
CA GLN A 38 -1.85 19.55 3.81
C GLN A 38 -1.12 18.20 3.91
N GLN A 39 -0.79 17.76 5.12
CA GLN A 39 -0.11 16.49 5.34
C GLN A 39 -0.91 15.29 4.77
N ALA A 40 -2.24 15.29 4.93
CA ALA A 40 -3.07 14.23 4.38
C ALA A 40 -3.12 14.26 2.84
N THR A 41 -3.09 15.45 2.24
CA THR A 41 -3.03 15.62 0.79
C THR A 41 -1.69 15.15 0.23
N ASP A 42 -0.57 15.47 0.89
CA ASP A 42 0.75 14.99 0.47
C ASP A 42 0.85 13.46 0.53
N ARG A 43 0.30 12.85 1.58
CA ARG A 43 0.22 11.38 1.71
C ARG A 43 -0.65 10.74 0.63
N MET A 44 -1.79 11.36 0.31
CA MET A 44 -2.68 10.93 -0.77
C MET A 44 -1.95 10.95 -2.11
N ASN A 45 -1.36 12.09 -2.47
CA ASN A 45 -0.62 12.24 -3.73
C ASN A 45 0.52 11.22 -3.85
N LYS A 46 1.26 10.99 -2.76
CA LYS A 46 2.33 9.99 -2.74
C LYS A 46 1.79 8.58 -2.97
N ALA A 47 0.71 8.20 -2.30
CA ALA A 47 0.12 6.87 -2.44
C ALA A 47 -0.48 6.64 -3.84
N GLU A 48 -1.09 7.68 -4.42
CA GLU A 48 -1.62 7.65 -5.78
C GLU A 48 -0.50 7.53 -6.82
N ALA A 49 0.59 8.30 -6.66
CA ALA A 49 1.77 8.19 -7.53
C ALA A 49 2.40 6.79 -7.47
N GLU A 50 2.62 6.25 -6.26
CA GLU A 50 3.16 4.88 -6.08
C GLU A 50 2.29 3.82 -6.76
N PHE A 51 0.95 3.96 -6.68
CA PHE A 51 0.03 3.05 -7.35
C PHE A 51 0.09 3.20 -8.87
N GLN A 52 0.05 4.43 -9.38
CA GLN A 52 0.08 4.72 -10.81
C GLN A 52 1.38 4.25 -11.46
N ASP A 53 2.52 4.53 -10.83
CA ASP A 53 3.83 4.04 -11.27
C ASP A 53 3.83 2.50 -11.36
N ALA A 54 3.29 1.81 -10.35
CA ALA A 54 3.23 0.35 -10.36
C ALA A 54 2.34 -0.21 -11.47
N VAL A 55 1.26 0.48 -11.83
CA VAL A 55 0.39 0.11 -12.96
C VAL A 55 1.11 0.35 -14.29
N GLU A 56 1.74 1.51 -14.47
CA GLU A 56 2.46 1.88 -15.69
C GLU A 56 3.66 0.96 -15.96
N PHE A 57 4.41 0.62 -14.91
CA PHE A 57 5.58 -0.25 -15.00
C PHE A 57 5.26 -1.73 -14.75
N ARG A 58 3.98 -2.13 -14.74
CA ARG A 58 3.55 -3.51 -14.42
C ARG A 58 4.34 -4.57 -15.20
N SER A 59 4.45 -4.42 -16.52
CA SER A 59 5.15 -5.40 -17.38
C SER A 59 6.63 -5.51 -17.05
N VAL A 60 7.29 -4.38 -16.77
CA VAL A 60 8.70 -4.32 -16.38
C VAL A 60 8.90 -5.01 -15.03
N LEU A 61 8.02 -4.75 -14.06
CA LEU A 61 8.07 -5.36 -12.73
C LEU A 61 7.88 -6.88 -12.80
N ILE A 62 6.97 -7.36 -13.66
CA ILE A 62 6.78 -8.80 -13.90
C ILE A 62 8.05 -9.41 -14.48
N ASN A 63 8.61 -8.80 -15.52
CA ASN A 63 9.83 -9.32 -16.17
C ASN A 63 11.02 -9.36 -15.20
N GLN A 64 11.19 -8.32 -14.37
CA GLN A 64 12.22 -8.30 -13.33
C GLN A 64 12.00 -9.41 -12.30
N LYS A 65 10.76 -9.61 -11.85
CA LYS A 65 10.44 -10.63 -10.86
C LYS A 65 10.58 -12.05 -11.41
N ALA A 66 10.18 -12.29 -12.66
CA ALA A 66 10.39 -13.55 -13.34
C ALA A 66 11.89 -13.86 -13.51
N ALA A 67 12.69 -12.85 -13.87
CA ALA A 67 14.14 -12.99 -13.95
C ALA A 67 14.77 -13.32 -12.58
N GLU A 68 14.29 -12.71 -11.49
CA GLU A 68 14.72 -13.04 -10.12
C GLU A 68 14.44 -14.51 -9.77
N TYR A 69 13.27 -15.03 -10.14
CA TYR A 69 12.90 -16.44 -9.92
C TYR A 69 13.74 -17.41 -10.75
N LEU A 70 14.09 -17.06 -11.99
CA LEU A 70 14.96 -17.88 -12.83
C LEU A 70 16.43 -17.82 -12.39
N ALA A 71 16.89 -16.67 -11.86
CA ALA A 71 18.22 -16.52 -11.30
C ALA A 71 18.42 -17.32 -10.00
N ASN A 72 17.32 -17.64 -9.31
CA ASN A 72 17.27 -18.43 -8.08
C ASN A 72 16.45 -19.71 -8.28
N PRO A 73 17.02 -20.75 -8.93
CA PRO A 73 16.30 -21.97 -9.25
C PRO A 73 15.68 -22.63 -8.02
N SER A 74 14.41 -23.00 -8.16
CA SER A 74 13.59 -23.58 -7.10
C SER A 74 12.70 -24.68 -7.66
N GLU A 75 12.47 -25.71 -6.84
CA GLU A 75 11.55 -26.80 -7.19
C GLU A 75 10.13 -26.32 -7.47
N ARG A 76 9.75 -25.17 -6.89
CA ARG A 76 8.45 -24.53 -7.12
C ARG A 76 8.20 -24.22 -8.60
N HIS A 77 9.26 -23.86 -9.34
CA HIS A 77 9.16 -23.51 -10.76
C HIS A 77 9.42 -24.70 -11.68
N GLY A 78 9.71 -25.90 -11.13
CA GLY A 78 9.95 -27.12 -11.92
C GLY A 78 11.43 -27.47 -12.11
N PHE A 79 12.34 -26.78 -11.44
CA PHE A 79 13.72 -27.27 -11.31
C PHE A 79 13.79 -28.48 -10.38
N ILE A 80 14.86 -29.26 -10.47
CA ILE A 80 15.26 -30.18 -9.41
C ILE A 80 16.57 -29.67 -8.82
N VAL A 81 16.62 -29.50 -7.51
CA VAL A 81 17.82 -29.01 -6.83
C VAL A 81 18.37 -30.10 -5.94
N LYS A 82 19.61 -30.55 -6.20
CA LYS A 82 20.28 -31.56 -5.39
C LYS A 82 21.49 -30.94 -4.71
N GLN A 83 21.62 -31.17 -3.41
CA GLN A 83 22.85 -30.88 -2.70
C GLN A 83 23.93 -31.87 -3.15
N VAL A 84 25.14 -31.35 -3.36
CA VAL A 84 26.30 -32.13 -3.78
C VAL A 84 27.54 -31.72 -3.00
N TYR A 85 28.44 -32.67 -2.85
CA TYR A 85 29.81 -32.47 -2.40
C TYR A 85 30.76 -32.77 -3.55
N PRO A 86 32.00 -32.23 -3.56
CA PRO A 86 32.97 -32.53 -4.60
C PRO A 86 33.20 -34.03 -4.83
N THR A 87 33.05 -34.85 -3.77
CA THR A 87 33.25 -36.30 -3.81
C THR A 87 32.12 -37.08 -4.48
N ASN A 88 30.88 -36.57 -4.51
CA ASN A 88 29.72 -37.30 -5.01
C ASN A 88 29.01 -36.61 -6.18
N GLN A 89 29.47 -35.41 -6.59
CA GLN A 89 28.84 -34.61 -7.64
C GLN A 89 28.64 -35.41 -8.94
N GLN A 90 29.64 -36.15 -9.39
CA GLN A 90 29.55 -36.92 -10.63
C GLN A 90 28.54 -38.07 -10.54
N GLN A 91 28.48 -38.76 -9.39
CA GLN A 91 27.51 -39.81 -9.15
C GLN A 91 26.07 -39.25 -9.16
N VAL A 92 25.85 -38.09 -8.52
CA VAL A 92 24.55 -37.42 -8.53
C VAL A 92 24.14 -37.04 -9.95
N ILE A 93 25.05 -36.43 -10.73
CA ILE A 93 24.78 -36.05 -12.12
C ILE A 93 24.42 -37.28 -12.97
N GLN A 94 25.15 -38.39 -12.84
CA GLN A 94 24.84 -39.64 -13.54
C GLN A 94 23.46 -40.17 -13.16
N SER A 95 23.16 -40.26 -11.87
CA SER A 95 21.86 -40.74 -11.39
C SER A 95 20.69 -39.89 -11.88
N MET A 96 20.88 -38.57 -12.02
CA MET A 96 19.86 -37.67 -12.55
C MET A 96 19.72 -37.79 -14.08
N ALA A 97 20.83 -38.03 -14.79
CA ALA A 97 20.82 -38.30 -16.21
C ALA A 97 20.07 -39.59 -16.56
N GLU A 98 20.27 -40.66 -15.78
CA GLU A 98 19.52 -41.92 -15.90
C GLU A 98 18.02 -41.73 -15.67
N GLN A 99 17.64 -40.76 -14.84
CA GLN A 99 16.24 -40.37 -14.59
C GLN A 99 15.67 -39.41 -15.65
N GLY A 100 16.42 -39.09 -16.71
CA GLY A 100 15.97 -38.23 -17.80
C GLY A 100 16.08 -36.73 -17.50
N TYR A 101 17.02 -36.32 -16.64
CA TYR A 101 17.30 -34.92 -16.34
C TYR A 101 18.69 -34.50 -16.82
N MET A 102 18.82 -33.24 -17.20
CA MET A 102 20.09 -32.63 -17.56
C MET A 102 20.46 -31.50 -16.60
N VAL A 103 21.76 -31.28 -16.43
CA VAL A 103 22.28 -30.19 -15.61
C VAL A 103 21.91 -28.85 -16.25
N HIS A 104 21.27 -27.99 -15.48
CA HIS A 104 20.96 -26.62 -15.85
C HIS A 104 22.00 -25.64 -15.29
N ARG A 105 22.35 -25.80 -14.01
CA ARG A 105 23.33 -24.93 -13.33
C ARG A 105 24.06 -25.71 -12.23
N VAL A 106 25.36 -25.50 -12.13
CA VAL A 106 26.17 -25.93 -10.99
C VAL A 106 26.47 -24.71 -10.12
N SER A 107 26.30 -24.84 -8.81
CA SER A 107 26.63 -23.81 -7.83
C SER A 107 27.32 -24.47 -6.63
N VAL A 108 27.93 -23.67 -5.76
CA VAL A 108 28.64 -24.21 -4.60
C VAL A 108 27.66 -25.01 -3.74
N GLY A 109 27.93 -26.31 -3.58
CA GLY A 109 27.12 -27.22 -2.77
C GLY A 109 25.82 -27.70 -3.41
N MET A 110 25.45 -27.26 -4.62
CA MET A 110 24.20 -27.68 -5.28
C MET A 110 24.32 -27.80 -6.80
N VAL A 111 23.61 -28.76 -7.38
CA VAL A 111 23.37 -28.86 -8.82
C VAL A 111 21.87 -28.74 -9.08
N THR A 112 21.52 -27.87 -10.02
CA THR A 112 20.16 -27.66 -10.51
C THR A 112 20.00 -28.41 -11.82
N PHE A 113 18.88 -29.12 -11.97
CA PHE A 113 18.54 -29.91 -13.13
C PHE A 113 17.20 -29.48 -13.73
N ILE A 114 17.05 -29.75 -15.03
CA ILE A 114 15.79 -29.64 -15.79
C ILE A 114 15.56 -30.95 -16.55
N ARG A 115 14.31 -31.27 -16.89
CA ARG A 115 14.02 -32.48 -17.68
C ARG A 115 14.74 -32.40 -19.02
N MET A 116 15.18 -33.53 -19.55
CA MET A 116 15.69 -33.58 -20.92
C MET A 116 14.57 -33.24 -21.91
N PRO A 117 14.89 -32.58 -23.04
CA PRO A 117 13.94 -32.37 -24.12
C PRO A 117 13.58 -33.72 -24.76
N LYS A 118 12.30 -33.95 -25.00
CA LYS A 118 11.79 -35.17 -25.65
C LYS A 118 12.10 -35.18 -27.15
N ASN A 119 12.22 -34.01 -27.77
CA ASN A 119 12.55 -33.83 -29.18
C ASN A 119 13.11 -32.43 -29.44
N ALA A 120 13.55 -32.14 -30.66
CA ALA A 120 14.19 -30.85 -31.01
C ALA A 120 13.29 -29.60 -30.87
N LYS A 121 11.96 -29.76 -30.79
CA LYS A 121 11.01 -28.66 -30.61
C LYS A 121 10.60 -28.48 -29.14
N ASP A 122 10.96 -29.43 -28.29
CA ASP A 122 10.61 -29.43 -26.88
C ASP A 122 11.61 -28.59 -26.09
N ASN A 123 11.15 -27.53 -25.43
CA ASN A 123 11.97 -26.68 -24.58
C ASN A 123 11.56 -26.81 -23.11
N PRO A 124 12.21 -27.70 -22.35
CA PRO A 124 12.00 -27.87 -20.91
C PRO A 124 12.08 -26.58 -20.09
N LEU A 125 12.89 -25.62 -20.52
CA LEU A 125 13.06 -24.35 -19.83
C LEU A 125 11.85 -23.43 -20.03
N GLN A 126 11.10 -23.60 -21.12
CA GLN A 126 9.90 -22.81 -21.38
C GLN A 126 8.84 -23.04 -20.30
N GLU A 127 8.55 -24.30 -19.96
CA GLU A 127 7.58 -24.64 -18.90
C GLU A 127 7.94 -24.00 -17.55
N ILE A 128 9.24 -23.95 -17.25
CA ILE A 128 9.76 -23.32 -16.03
C ILE A 128 9.62 -21.80 -16.09
N THR A 129 9.91 -21.22 -17.26
CA THR A 129 9.81 -19.79 -17.51
C THR A 129 8.35 -19.33 -17.43
N ASP A 130 7.43 -20.11 -17.98
CA ASP A 130 5.99 -19.84 -17.94
C ASP A 130 5.48 -19.88 -16.50
N LYS A 131 5.91 -20.87 -15.70
CA LYS A 131 5.56 -20.95 -14.27
C LYS A 131 6.13 -19.77 -13.47
N ALA A 132 7.38 -19.41 -13.68
CA ALA A 132 8.02 -18.28 -13.04
C ALA A 132 7.31 -16.96 -13.41
N THR A 133 6.93 -16.80 -14.69
CA THR A 133 6.21 -15.63 -15.19
C THR A 133 4.80 -15.55 -14.60
N ALA A 134 4.04 -16.64 -14.59
CA ALA A 134 2.70 -16.68 -14.01
C ALA A 134 2.72 -16.37 -12.50
N GLU A 135 3.74 -16.85 -11.78
CA GLU A 135 3.91 -16.49 -10.38
C GLU A 135 4.31 -15.02 -10.19
N ALA A 136 5.19 -14.51 -11.04
CA ALA A 136 5.57 -13.10 -11.04
C ALA A 136 4.36 -12.20 -11.29
N GLU A 137 3.54 -12.51 -12.29
CA GLU A 137 2.26 -11.86 -12.57
C GLU A 137 1.36 -11.83 -11.33
N SER A 138 1.09 -12.99 -10.73
CA SER A 138 0.26 -13.06 -9.52
C SER A 138 0.83 -12.22 -8.36
N THR A 139 2.16 -12.20 -8.22
CA THR A 139 2.84 -11.45 -7.15
C THR A 139 2.73 -9.95 -7.37
N ILE A 140 3.00 -9.48 -8.59
CA ILE A 140 2.93 -8.06 -8.95
C ILE A 140 1.48 -7.57 -8.92
N ASP A 141 0.52 -8.35 -9.40
CA ASP A 141 -0.90 -7.98 -9.35
C ASP A 141 -1.41 -7.83 -7.92
N LYS A 142 -1.02 -8.75 -7.02
CA LYS A 142 -1.33 -8.63 -5.59
C LYS A 142 -0.71 -7.39 -4.95
N MET A 143 0.50 -7.02 -5.37
CA MET A 143 1.16 -5.80 -4.89
C MET A 143 0.43 -4.55 -5.41
N ILE A 144 0.08 -4.50 -6.69
CA ILE A 144 -0.69 -3.40 -7.29
C ILE A 144 -2.05 -3.23 -6.59
N GLU A 145 -2.76 -4.33 -6.32
CA GLU A 145 -4.03 -4.26 -5.58
C GLU A 145 -3.86 -3.72 -4.15
N ARG A 146 -2.76 -4.06 -3.45
CA ARG A 146 -2.47 -3.47 -2.14
C ARG A 146 -2.20 -1.96 -2.24
N LEU A 147 -1.49 -1.52 -3.28
CA LEU A 147 -1.23 -0.10 -3.53
C LEU A 147 -2.53 0.66 -3.85
N LYS A 148 -3.43 0.05 -4.62
CA LYS A 148 -4.76 0.60 -4.91
C LYS A 148 -5.57 0.81 -3.63
N VAL A 149 -5.61 -0.18 -2.74
CA VAL A 149 -6.29 -0.07 -1.44
C VAL A 149 -5.68 1.05 -0.61
N LYS A 150 -4.34 1.10 -0.52
CA LYS A 150 -3.61 2.16 0.20
C LYS A 150 -3.92 3.56 -0.34
N ALA A 151 -3.99 3.73 -1.67
CA ALA A 151 -4.37 5.00 -2.28
C ALA A 151 -5.81 5.38 -1.92
N GLY A 152 -6.75 4.44 -2.00
CA GLY A 152 -8.15 4.66 -1.59
C GLY A 152 -8.30 5.03 -0.11
N GLU A 153 -7.55 4.37 0.78
CA GLU A 153 -7.50 4.69 2.21
C GLU A 153 -6.95 6.10 2.46
N ALA A 154 -5.91 6.51 1.72
CA ALA A 154 -5.34 7.85 1.86
C ALA A 154 -6.33 8.95 1.43
N VAL A 155 -7.08 8.72 0.33
CA VAL A 155 -8.18 9.60 -0.10
C VAL A 155 -9.25 9.68 0.98
N HIS A 156 -9.64 8.54 1.55
CA HIS A 156 -10.64 8.50 2.62
C HIS A 156 -10.18 9.30 3.85
N GLN A 157 -8.95 9.08 4.31
CA GLN A 157 -8.39 9.81 5.46
C GLN A 157 -8.35 11.32 5.23
N ARG A 158 -7.91 11.77 4.05
CA ARG A 158 -7.96 13.19 3.68
C ARG A 158 -9.39 13.73 3.76
N ASN A 159 -10.36 13.02 3.18
CA ASN A 159 -11.75 13.46 3.15
C ASN A 159 -12.36 13.56 4.55
N VAL A 160 -12.04 12.62 5.46
CA VAL A 160 -12.45 12.69 6.86
C VAL A 160 -11.94 13.98 7.51
N ILE A 161 -10.67 14.32 7.33
CA ILE A 161 -10.08 15.54 7.91
C ILE A 161 -10.73 16.80 7.31
N VAL A 162 -10.95 16.82 5.99
CA VAL A 162 -11.62 17.95 5.30
C VAL A 162 -13.05 18.13 5.81
N ILE A 163 -13.80 17.04 6.01
CA ILE A 163 -15.16 17.09 6.57
C ILE A 163 -15.14 17.62 8.00
N GLN A 164 -14.19 17.19 8.83
CA GLN A 164 -14.03 17.70 10.20
C GLN A 164 -13.69 19.19 10.22
N ALA A 165 -12.77 19.62 9.36
CA ALA A 165 -12.41 21.03 9.22
C ALA A 165 -13.62 21.87 8.80
N ARG A 166 -14.40 21.40 7.82
CA ARG A 166 -15.63 22.07 7.37
C ARG A 166 -16.67 22.16 8.48
N LYS A 167 -16.94 21.07 9.20
CA LYS A 167 -17.86 21.07 10.34
C LYS A 167 -17.43 22.04 11.45
N ALA A 168 -16.11 22.16 11.70
CA ALA A 168 -15.58 23.10 12.68
C ALA A 168 -15.74 24.56 12.22
N LEU A 169 -15.57 24.84 10.93
CA LEU A 169 -15.83 26.18 10.38
C LEU A 169 -17.32 26.52 10.39
N ASP A 170 -18.18 25.57 10.02
CA ASP A 170 -19.64 25.73 9.99
C ASP A 170 -20.26 25.92 11.39
N SER A 171 -19.54 25.55 12.47
CA SER A 171 -20.00 25.73 13.85
C SER A 171 -19.71 27.12 14.44
N ILE A 172 -18.93 27.95 13.75
CA ILE A 172 -18.68 29.34 14.13
C ILE A 172 -19.99 30.11 13.95
N LYS A 173 -20.57 30.59 15.06
CA LYS A 173 -21.78 31.40 14.99
C LYS A 173 -21.45 32.77 14.36
N SER A 174 -22.45 33.39 13.72
CA SER A 174 -22.30 34.74 13.19
C SER A 174 -22.13 35.76 14.32
N PHE A 175 -21.51 36.91 14.03
CA PHE A 175 -21.23 37.95 15.03
C PHE A 175 -22.50 38.44 15.73
N GLU A 176 -23.61 38.55 15.00
CA GLU A 176 -24.91 39.00 15.49
C GLU A 176 -25.46 38.08 16.60
N SER A 177 -25.15 36.79 16.56
CA SER A 177 -25.57 35.84 17.60
C SER A 177 -24.90 36.06 18.96
N TYR A 178 -23.81 36.82 19.00
CA TYR A 178 -23.11 37.23 20.23
C TYR A 178 -23.60 38.58 20.75
N LEU A 179 -24.30 39.36 19.92
CA LEU A 179 -24.89 40.65 20.27
C LEU A 179 -26.29 40.48 20.89
N ASN A 180 -26.49 39.56 21.84
CA ASN A 180 -27.66 39.64 22.72
C ASN A 180 -27.56 40.91 23.57
N VAL A 181 -27.84 42.06 22.95
CA VAL A 181 -27.97 43.36 23.58
C VAL A 181 -29.29 43.31 24.30
N ILE A 182 -29.23 43.13 25.62
CA ILE A 182 -30.33 43.54 26.48
C ILE A 182 -30.38 45.06 26.34
N VAL A 183 -31.24 45.56 25.46
CA VAL A 183 -31.73 46.94 25.57
C VAL A 183 -32.67 46.89 26.78
N THR A 184 -32.12 47.10 27.97
CA THR A 184 -32.97 47.50 29.09
C THR A 184 -33.45 48.90 28.73
N ASP A 185 -34.74 49.00 28.37
CA ASP A 185 -35.42 50.27 28.32
C ASP A 185 -35.09 51.01 29.63
N SER A 186 -34.38 52.12 29.51
CA SER A 186 -34.14 53.03 30.61
C SER A 186 -35.52 53.50 31.08
N GLU A 187 -35.98 53.01 32.23
CA GLU A 187 -37.14 53.60 32.90
C GLU A 187 -36.84 55.09 33.08
N GLU A 188 -37.57 55.91 32.33
CA GLU A 188 -37.63 57.36 32.53
C GLU A 188 -38.12 57.62 33.95
N VAL A 189 -37.20 57.99 34.83
CA VAL A 189 -37.52 58.58 36.12
C VAL A 189 -38.17 59.93 35.82
N THR A 190 -39.50 59.98 35.91
CA THR A 190 -40.25 61.24 35.95
C THR A 190 -40.22 61.76 37.39
N GLU A 191 -39.74 62.99 37.55
CA GLU A 191 -39.65 63.75 38.80
C GLU A 191 -41.01 64.03 39.46
#